data_AF-A0AAP3E1X0-F1
#
_entry.id   AF-A0AAP3E1X0-F1
#
_cell.length_a   1.000
_cell.length_b   1.000
_cell.length_c   1.000
_cell.angle_alpha   90.00
_cell.angle_beta   90.00
_cell.angle_gamma   90.00
#
_symmetry.space_group_name_H-M   'P 1'
#
loop_
_entity.id
_entity.type
_entity.pdbx_description
1 polymer ?
#
loop_
_entity_poly.entity_id
_entity_poly.type
_entity_poly.pdbx_seq_one_letter_code
_entity_poly.pdbx_strand_id
1 'polypeptide(L)'
;MTDSETGVEADAAAGADTDTETEATGTRRPSVELDESDTVVTVLEDAEAGDVVTDREFEVTEAVPFGHKVALTSHDPGDEVRKYGEVIGVATEPIEPGEWVHTHNCDSARGKAEGRR
;
A
#
# COMPACT_ATOMS: atom_id res chain seq x y z
N MET A 1 -5.42 -49.42 2.23
CA MET A 1 -6.42 -48.49 2.80
C MET A 1 -5.66 -47.25 3.21
N THR A 2 -5.90 -46.19 2.46
CA THR A 2 -5.58 -44.76 2.69
C THR A 2 -4.12 -44.40 2.99
N ASP A 3 -3.44 -43.95 1.94
CA ASP A 3 -2.52 -42.81 1.97
C ASP A 3 -3.14 -41.63 2.72
N SER A 4 -2.35 -40.93 3.53
CA SER A 4 -2.64 -39.56 3.96
C SER A 4 -1.31 -38.89 4.25
N GLU A 5 -0.85 -38.18 3.23
CA GLU A 5 0.20 -37.19 3.24
C GLU A 5 -0.30 -35.94 3.97
N THR A 6 0.51 -35.39 4.87
CA THR A 6 0.53 -33.97 5.25
C THR A 6 1.98 -33.72 5.67
N GLY A 7 2.76 -32.89 5.00
CA GLY A 7 2.43 -31.61 4.38
C GLY A 7 3.42 -30.63 5.00
N VAL A 8 4.38 -30.19 4.18
CA VAL A 8 5.55 -29.41 4.56
C VAL A 8 5.13 -28.02 5.08
N GLU A 9 5.72 -27.55 6.17
CA GLU A 9 5.72 -26.12 6.48
C GLU A 9 7.13 -25.61 6.22
N ALA A 10 7.29 -25.04 5.03
CA ALA A 10 8.48 -24.34 4.61
C ALA A 10 8.50 -22.98 5.31
N ASP A 11 9.41 -22.82 6.27
CA ASP A 11 9.84 -21.52 6.77
C ASP A 11 10.62 -20.84 5.64
N ALA A 12 9.91 -20.06 4.84
CA ALA A 12 10.49 -19.25 3.78
C ALA A 12 10.96 -17.93 4.39
N ALA A 13 12.27 -17.80 4.45
CA ALA A 13 12.99 -16.58 4.71
C ALA A 13 12.49 -15.41 3.86
N ALA A 14 12.47 -14.21 4.45
CA ALA A 14 12.52 -12.96 3.71
C ALA A 14 13.44 -11.97 4.44
N GLY A 15 14.73 -12.30 4.45
CA GLY A 15 15.74 -11.26 4.26
C GLY A 15 15.81 -11.00 2.77
N ALA A 16 15.59 -9.76 2.35
CA ALA A 16 15.73 -9.38 0.96
C ALA A 16 15.99 -7.88 0.86
N ASP A 17 17.19 -7.46 1.27
CA ASP A 17 17.92 -6.44 0.52
C ASP A 17 17.94 -6.92 -0.95
N THR A 18 17.00 -6.44 -1.74
CA THR A 18 16.99 -6.70 -3.18
C THR A 18 16.92 -5.35 -3.86
N ASP A 19 18.10 -4.80 -4.12
CA ASP A 19 18.35 -3.94 -5.28
C ASP A 19 17.86 -4.68 -6.53
N THR A 20 16.56 -4.62 -6.78
CA THR A 20 16.01 -4.90 -8.10
C THR A 20 16.03 -3.57 -8.81
N GLU A 21 17.07 -3.32 -9.60
CA GLU A 21 17.08 -2.30 -10.64
C GLU A 21 15.94 -2.61 -11.63
N THR A 22 14.71 -2.27 -11.26
CA THR A 22 13.70 -1.84 -12.22
C THR A 22 14.11 -0.41 -12.55
N GLU A 23 14.57 -0.20 -13.77
CA GLU A 23 14.87 1.13 -14.29
C GLU A 23 13.55 1.92 -14.35
N ALA A 24 13.14 2.47 -13.21
CA ALA A 24 11.93 3.26 -13.08
C ALA A 24 12.19 4.58 -13.82
N THR A 25 11.77 4.64 -15.09
CA THR A 25 12.07 5.74 -16.02
C THR A 25 11.29 7.03 -15.75
N GLY A 26 10.38 7.03 -14.76
CA GLY A 26 9.54 8.16 -14.38
C GLY A 26 10.21 9.25 -13.56
N THR A 27 9.55 10.40 -13.43
CA THR A 27 10.05 11.47 -12.54
C THR A 27 9.89 11.03 -11.10
N ARG A 28 10.95 11.21 -10.31
CA ARG A 28 10.95 10.84 -8.89
C ARG A 28 10.14 11.84 -8.06
N ARG A 29 9.17 11.33 -7.29
CA ARG A 29 8.32 12.09 -6.38
C ARG A 29 8.60 11.70 -4.93
N PRO A 30 8.95 12.67 -4.06
CA PRO A 30 9.17 12.41 -2.66
C PRO A 30 7.87 12.00 -1.97
N SER A 31 7.98 11.09 -1.01
CA SER A 31 6.86 10.62 -0.19
C SER A 31 7.23 10.53 1.29
N VAL A 32 6.23 10.17 2.10
CA VAL A 32 6.41 9.86 3.51
C VAL A 32 5.74 8.52 3.81
N GLU A 33 6.56 7.57 4.22
CA GLU A 33 6.24 6.33 4.93
C GLU A 33 6.87 6.45 6.33
N LEU A 34 6.12 6.21 7.41
CA LEU A 34 6.67 6.32 8.77
C LEU A 34 6.75 4.98 9.51
N ASP A 35 6.03 3.97 9.03
CA ASP A 35 6.01 2.64 9.62
C ASP A 35 6.11 1.59 8.52
N GLU A 36 6.82 0.50 8.78
CA GLU A 36 6.97 -0.62 7.84
C GLU A 36 5.65 -1.33 7.52
N SER A 37 4.66 -1.19 8.41
CA SER A 37 3.31 -1.75 8.26
C SER A 37 2.36 -0.84 7.48
N ASP A 38 2.83 0.32 7.02
CA ASP A 38 2.04 1.22 6.21
C ASP A 38 1.70 0.55 4.88
N THR A 39 0.43 0.63 4.48
CA THR A 39 -0.03 0.10 3.19
C THR A 39 -0.24 1.23 2.17
N VAL A 40 -0.09 2.47 2.62
CA VAL A 40 -0.17 3.69 1.80
C VAL A 40 0.91 4.68 2.22
N VAL A 41 1.38 5.45 1.26
CA VAL A 41 2.28 6.59 1.49
C VAL A 41 1.60 7.90 1.17
N THR A 42 2.16 9.02 1.60
CA THR A 42 1.72 10.34 1.13
C THR A 42 2.77 11.01 0.28
N VAL A 43 2.36 11.45 -0.91
CA VAL A 43 3.22 12.22 -1.82
C VAL A 43 3.40 13.64 -1.31
N LEU A 44 4.63 14.14 -1.43
CA LEU A 44 5.04 15.49 -1.02
C LEU A 44 5.11 16.48 -2.18
N GLU A 45 4.74 16.05 -3.39
CA GLU A 45 4.55 16.86 -4.59
C GLU A 45 3.38 16.27 -5.40
N ASP A 46 2.88 17.01 -6.39
CA ASP A 46 1.95 16.43 -7.37
C ASP A 46 2.66 15.32 -8.16
N ALA A 47 1.99 14.19 -8.34
CA ALA A 47 2.47 13.06 -9.12
C ALA A 47 1.56 12.82 -10.32
N GLU A 48 2.15 12.45 -11.45
CA GLU A 48 1.45 12.04 -12.66
C GLU A 48 1.58 10.52 -12.87
N ALA A 49 0.75 9.95 -13.73
CA ALA A 49 0.87 8.55 -14.09
C ALA A 49 2.27 8.25 -14.68
N GLY A 50 2.92 7.21 -14.18
CA GLY A 50 4.29 6.83 -14.52
C GLY A 50 5.36 7.53 -13.68
N ASP A 51 5.02 8.47 -12.79
CA ASP A 51 5.99 8.99 -11.81
C ASP A 51 6.34 7.94 -10.76
N VAL A 52 7.55 8.03 -10.21
CA VAL A 52 8.10 7.03 -9.28
C VAL A 52 8.16 7.61 -7.88
N VAL A 53 7.53 6.94 -6.94
CA VAL A 53 7.53 7.34 -5.53
C VAL A 53 8.77 6.78 -4.82
N THR A 54 9.56 7.66 -4.21
CA THR A 54 10.97 7.36 -3.87
C THR A 54 11.20 6.38 -2.71
N ASP A 55 10.30 6.27 -1.73
CA ASP A 55 10.55 5.43 -0.54
C ASP A 55 10.51 3.91 -0.84
N ARG A 56 9.72 3.51 -1.83
CA ARG A 56 9.51 2.10 -2.21
C ARG A 56 9.75 1.82 -3.70
N GLU A 57 10.21 2.83 -4.45
CA GLU A 57 10.46 2.79 -5.90
C GLU A 57 9.33 2.14 -6.71
N PHE A 58 8.10 2.60 -6.47
CA PHE A 58 6.92 2.14 -7.21
C PHE A 58 6.32 3.26 -8.07
N GLU A 59 5.65 2.87 -9.15
CA GLU A 59 5.05 3.80 -10.11
C GLU A 59 3.62 4.16 -9.71
N VAL A 60 3.26 5.44 -9.87
CA VAL A 60 1.87 5.92 -9.73
C VAL A 60 1.11 5.62 -11.03
N THR A 61 -0.13 5.15 -10.92
CA THR A 61 -0.94 4.77 -12.11
C THR A 61 -1.83 5.90 -12.62
N GLU A 62 -2.02 6.96 -11.83
CA GLU A 62 -2.88 8.10 -12.13
C GLU A 62 -2.32 9.42 -11.58
N ALA A 63 -3.01 10.54 -11.82
CA ALA A 63 -2.61 11.83 -11.26
C ALA A 63 -3.00 11.91 -9.78
N VAL A 64 -2.02 12.14 -8.90
CA VAL A 64 -2.21 12.23 -7.45
C VAL A 64 -1.78 13.62 -6.97
N PRO A 65 -2.69 14.41 -6.38
CA PRO A 65 -2.35 15.74 -5.88
C PRO A 65 -1.43 15.70 -4.65
N PHE A 66 -0.67 16.77 -4.45
CA PHE A 66 0.14 16.98 -3.23
C PHE A 66 -0.62 16.66 -1.93
N GLY A 67 0.01 15.88 -1.04
CA GLY A 67 -0.53 15.57 0.28
C GLY A 67 -1.57 14.44 0.30
N HIS A 68 -1.86 13.83 -0.85
CA HIS A 68 -2.76 12.67 -0.93
C HIS A 68 -2.03 11.34 -0.78
N LYS A 69 -2.81 10.27 -0.63
CA LYS A 69 -2.30 8.93 -0.36
C LYS A 69 -2.23 8.08 -1.62
N VAL A 70 -1.22 7.24 -1.72
CA VAL A 70 -1.04 6.27 -2.81
C VAL A 70 -0.85 4.88 -2.20
N ALA A 71 -1.46 3.87 -2.80
CA ALA A 71 -1.36 2.48 -2.35
C ALA A 71 0.02 1.89 -2.64
N LEU A 72 0.60 1.24 -1.63
CA LEU A 72 1.84 0.46 -1.74
C LEU A 72 1.58 -0.99 -2.15
N THR A 73 0.40 -1.50 -1.81
CA THR A 73 -0.02 -2.87 -2.02
C THR A 73 -1.45 -2.88 -2.54
N SER A 74 -1.87 -4.01 -3.09
CA SER A 74 -3.28 -4.22 -3.43
C SER A 74 -4.15 -4.29 -2.17
N HIS A 75 -5.35 -3.73 -2.25
CA HIS A 75 -6.41 -3.85 -1.25
C HIS A 75 -7.69 -4.34 -1.92
N ASP A 76 -8.29 -5.38 -1.37
CA ASP A 76 -9.64 -5.78 -1.69
C ASP A 76 -10.67 -4.94 -0.89
N PRO A 77 -11.92 -4.81 -1.36
CA PRO A 77 -12.97 -4.17 -0.58
C PRO A 77 -13.12 -4.81 0.81
N GLY A 78 -13.04 -4.00 1.85
CA GLY A 78 -13.06 -4.44 3.25
C GLY A 78 -11.67 -4.53 3.90
N ASP A 79 -10.59 -4.41 3.13
CA ASP A 79 -9.23 -4.43 3.68
C ASP A 79 -8.90 -3.16 4.45
N GLU A 80 -8.08 -3.33 5.49
CA GLU A 80 -7.60 -2.23 6.31
C GLU A 80 -6.53 -1.42 5.57
N VAL A 81 -6.76 -0.10 5.45
CA VAL A 81 -5.76 0.84 4.95
C VAL A 81 -5.00 1.41 6.14
N ARG A 82 -3.67 1.23 6.15
CA ARG A 82 -2.80 1.56 7.28
C ARG A 82 -1.84 2.69 6.96
N LYS A 83 -1.74 3.64 7.88
CA LYS A 83 -0.76 4.72 7.83
C LYS A 83 -0.31 5.09 9.24
N TYR A 84 0.98 5.35 9.40
CA TYR A 84 1.61 5.61 10.70
C TYR A 84 1.49 4.42 11.67
N GLY A 85 1.47 3.20 11.14
CA GLY A 85 1.27 1.97 11.92
C GLY A 85 -0.16 1.78 12.45
N GLU A 86 -1.09 2.66 12.09
CA GLU A 86 -2.49 2.61 12.53
C GLU A 86 -3.46 2.41 11.35
N VAL A 87 -4.59 1.74 11.60
CA VAL A 87 -5.67 1.63 10.62
C VAL A 87 -6.36 2.99 10.49
N ILE A 88 -6.25 3.61 9.32
CA ILE A 88 -6.84 4.91 9.04
C ILE A 88 -8.18 4.82 8.30
N GLY A 89 -8.48 3.66 7.72
CA GLY A 89 -9.66 3.45 6.91
C GLY A 89 -9.80 2.02 6.41
N VAL A 90 -10.83 1.82 5.61
CA VAL A 90 -11.16 0.55 4.98
C VAL A 90 -11.39 0.79 3.49
N ALA A 91 -10.82 -0.05 2.63
CA ALA A 91 -11.04 0.02 1.20
C ALA A 91 -12.53 -0.27 0.88
N THR A 92 -13.16 0.57 0.07
CA THR A 92 -14.56 0.40 -0.36
C THR A 92 -14.66 -0.21 -1.76
N GLU A 93 -13.59 -0.09 -2.53
CA GLU A 93 -13.40 -0.63 -3.88
C GLU A 93 -12.02 -1.31 -3.93
N PRO A 94 -11.75 -2.18 -4.92
CA PRO A 94 -10.40 -2.69 -5.14
C PRO A 94 -9.44 -1.51 -5.38
N ILE A 95 -8.25 -1.59 -4.79
CA ILE A 95 -7.18 -0.60 -4.96
C ILE A 95 -5.91 -1.37 -5.34
N GLU A 96 -5.33 -1.07 -6.48
CA GLU A 96 -4.07 -1.61 -6.97
C GLU A 96 -2.88 -0.75 -6.49
N PRO A 97 -1.67 -1.33 -6.38
CA PRO A 97 -0.46 -0.55 -6.08
C PRO A 97 -0.31 0.61 -7.08
N GLY A 98 0.04 1.79 -6.57
CA GLY A 98 0.18 3.00 -7.39
C GLY A 98 -1.10 3.82 -7.57
N GLU A 99 -2.27 3.33 -7.14
CA GLU A 99 -3.54 4.06 -7.26
C GLU A 99 -3.75 5.11 -6.16
N TRP A 100 -4.57 6.11 -6.46
CA TRP A 100 -4.91 7.21 -5.56
C TRP A 100 -5.89 6.78 -4.46
N VAL A 101 -5.47 6.80 -3.20
CA VAL A 101 -6.33 6.44 -2.06
C VAL A 101 -7.02 7.66 -1.46
N HIS A 102 -8.32 7.79 -1.70
CA HIS A 102 -9.15 8.89 -1.22
C HIS A 102 -10.59 8.47 -0.88
N THR A 103 -11.49 9.41 -0.64
CA THR A 103 -12.85 9.13 -0.15
C THR A 103 -13.74 8.38 -1.17
N HIS A 104 -13.29 8.20 -2.41
CA HIS A 104 -14.03 7.44 -3.41
C HIS A 104 -13.82 5.92 -3.23
N ASN A 105 -12.58 5.50 -2.93
CA ASN A 105 -12.18 4.09 -2.78
C ASN A 105 -11.79 3.70 -1.35
N CYS A 106 -11.80 4.64 -0.39
CA CYS A 106 -11.46 4.38 1.01
C CYS A 106 -12.37 5.18 1.97
N ASP A 107 -13.02 4.47 2.89
CA ASP A 107 -13.80 5.07 3.98
C ASP A 107 -12.90 5.26 5.21
N SER A 108 -12.89 6.46 5.78
CA SER A 108 -12.00 6.79 6.89
C SER A 108 -12.53 6.23 8.22
N ALA A 109 -11.69 5.50 8.96
CA ALA A 109 -12.02 4.96 10.27
C ALA A 109 -12.23 6.08 11.34
N ARG A 110 -11.70 7.29 11.09
CA ARG A 110 -11.91 8.47 11.94
C ARG A 110 -13.36 8.94 11.89
N GLY A 111 -14.16 8.39 12.80
CA GLY A 111 -15.58 8.72 13.00
C GLY A 111 -16.36 7.55 13.59
N LYS A 112 -15.86 6.32 13.43
CA LYS A 112 -16.42 5.10 14.01
C LYS A 112 -15.76 4.81 15.36
N ALA A 113 -16.01 5.68 16.34
CA ALA A 113 -15.86 5.29 17.74
C ALA A 113 -16.97 4.31 18.11
N GLU A 114 -16.99 3.12 17.52
CA GLU A 114 -17.90 2.04 17.90
C GLU A 114 -17.10 1.03 18.72
N GLY A 115 -17.47 0.96 19.99
CA GLY A 115 -16.65 0.40 21.06
C GLY A 115 -16.16 -1.02 20.80
N ARG A 116 -14.85 -1.17 20.90
CA ARG A 116 -14.23 -2.47 21.15
C ARG A 116 -14.65 -2.91 22.56
N ARG A 117 -15.53 -3.92 22.61
CA ARG A 117 -15.87 -4.68 23.82
C ARG A 117 -14.77 -5.68 24.13
#